data_AF-A0A388PNP9-F1
#
_entry.id   AF-A0A388PNP9-F1
#
_cell.length_a   1.000
_cell.length_b   1.000
_cell.length_c   1.000
_cell.angle_alpha   90.00
_cell.angle_beta   90.00
_cell.angle_gamma   90.00
#
_symmetry.space_group_name_H-M   'P 1'
#
loop_
_entity.id
_entity.type
_entity.pdbx_description
1 polymer ?
#
loop_
_entity_poly.entity_id
_entity_poly.type
_entity_poly.pdbx_seq_one_letter_code
_entity_poly.pdbx_strand_id
1 'polypeptide(L)'
;MIQHWDLPPERNKAKPVLLAGRADLFTMAPTFLPDPGIENFVRLGLEHNPRLRFTLQQNWAPYEDPEVWLKPVKPKSIDRDAITVAQQRAKHDPYFKLIDQHVRELNSRLPAAKIAVVPCGEAVLALRAKVIQGAAPGIKTQNELFTDVLGHPGPHIRVLCAYCHFATIYRRSPVGLPVPSQLARAPEAEKLNRLLQEVAWQVVAEHPLSGVGK
;
A
#
# COMPACT_ATOMS: atom_id res chain seq x y z
N MET A 1 -5.60 11.00 5.10
CA MET A 1 -6.97 11.20 4.59
C MET A 1 -7.59 12.48 5.12
N ILE A 2 -7.54 12.79 6.42
CA ILE A 2 -8.13 14.01 6.97
C ILE A 2 -7.62 15.28 6.27
N GLN A 3 -6.32 15.36 5.98
CA GLN A 3 -5.72 16.45 5.20
C GLN A 3 -6.37 16.64 3.81
N HIS A 4 -6.90 15.56 3.21
CA HIS A 4 -7.61 15.62 1.93
C HIS A 4 -9.10 15.90 2.11
N TRP A 5 -9.68 15.44 3.23
CA TRP A 5 -11.06 15.76 3.60
C TRP A 5 -11.23 17.27 3.82
N ASP A 6 -10.28 17.89 4.53
CA ASP A 6 -10.32 19.32 4.90
C ASP A 6 -9.85 20.25 3.78
N LEU A 7 -9.47 19.73 2.61
CA LEU A 7 -9.17 20.58 1.46
C LEU A 7 -10.40 21.42 1.10
N PRO A 8 -10.20 22.71 0.77
CA PRO A 8 -11.30 23.55 0.33
C PRO A 8 -11.89 22.99 -0.99
N PRO A 9 -13.18 23.26 -1.27
CA PRO A 9 -13.92 22.59 -2.35
C PRO A 9 -13.20 22.61 -3.71
N GLU A 10 -12.59 23.73 -4.08
CA GLU A 10 -11.88 23.93 -5.34
C GLU A 10 -10.58 23.10 -5.48
N ARG A 11 -10.03 22.62 -4.36
CA ARG A 11 -8.84 21.76 -4.33
C ARG A 11 -9.18 20.29 -4.11
N ASN A 12 -10.41 19.97 -3.73
CA ASN A 12 -10.83 18.62 -3.45
C ASN A 12 -11.35 17.92 -4.72
N LYS A 13 -10.57 16.99 -5.27
CA LYS A 13 -10.96 16.23 -6.47
C LYS A 13 -11.84 15.02 -6.17
N ALA A 14 -11.86 14.53 -4.93
CA ALA A 14 -12.58 13.32 -4.54
C ALA A 14 -14.05 13.58 -4.24
N LYS A 15 -14.34 14.61 -3.41
CA LYS A 15 -15.70 14.94 -2.97
C LYS A 15 -16.68 15.15 -4.13
N PRO A 16 -16.35 15.90 -5.21
CA PRO A 16 -17.27 16.08 -6.34
C PRO A 16 -17.64 14.77 -7.05
N VAL A 17 -16.71 13.80 -7.12
CA VAL A 17 -16.97 12.49 -7.75
C VAL A 17 -17.86 11.64 -6.85
N LEU A 18 -17.62 11.65 -5.54
CA LEU A 18 -18.40 10.91 -4.55
C LEU A 18 -19.83 11.47 -4.43
N LEU A 19 -19.98 12.80 -4.33
CA LEU A 19 -21.29 13.49 -4.30
C LEU A 19 -22.12 13.19 -5.56
N ALA A 20 -21.47 13.03 -6.71
CA ALA A 20 -22.13 12.68 -7.96
C ALA A 20 -22.54 11.19 -8.04
N GLY A 21 -22.13 10.35 -7.07
CA GLY A 21 -22.42 8.91 -7.07
C GLY A 21 -21.77 8.13 -8.22
N ARG A 22 -20.76 8.71 -8.89
CA ARG A 22 -20.18 8.17 -10.14
C ARG A 22 -19.02 7.19 -9.95
N ALA A 23 -18.49 7.08 -8.73
CA ALA A 23 -17.41 6.15 -8.44
C ALA A 23 -17.95 4.75 -8.16
N ASP A 24 -17.34 3.73 -8.77
CA ASP A 24 -17.57 2.31 -8.42
C ASP A 24 -16.61 1.83 -7.32
N LEU A 25 -15.44 2.48 -7.22
CA LEU A 25 -14.42 2.18 -6.21
C LEU A 25 -13.70 3.46 -5.77
N PHE A 26 -13.44 3.57 -4.47
CA PHE A 26 -12.66 4.65 -3.87
C PHE A 26 -11.49 4.05 -3.07
N THR A 27 -10.26 4.41 -3.48
CA THR A 27 -9.04 3.96 -2.82
C THR A 27 -8.46 5.06 -1.93
N MET A 28 -8.03 4.70 -0.74
CA MET A 28 -7.48 5.60 0.27
C MET A 28 -6.11 5.12 0.72
N ALA A 29 -5.19 6.04 1.01
CA ALA A 29 -3.85 5.72 1.49
C ALA A 29 -3.49 6.65 2.66
N PRO A 30 -3.80 6.28 3.91
CA PRO A 30 -3.45 7.09 5.07
C PRO A 30 -1.95 7.01 5.34
N THR A 31 -1.35 8.11 5.80
CA THR A 31 0.05 8.12 6.23
C THR A 31 0.19 7.44 7.59
N PHE A 32 -0.70 7.77 8.54
CA PHE A 32 -0.77 7.19 9.88
C PHE A 32 -2.22 7.09 10.34
N LEU A 33 -2.45 6.33 11.40
CA LEU A 33 -3.73 6.20 12.07
C LEU A 33 -3.65 6.70 13.53
N PRO A 34 -4.78 7.08 14.15
CA PRO A 34 -6.12 7.14 13.57
C PRO A 34 -6.28 8.29 12.57
N ASP A 35 -7.13 8.10 11.57
CA ASP A 35 -7.39 9.11 10.55
C ASP A 35 -8.90 9.24 10.29
N PRO A 36 -9.57 10.26 10.86
CA PRO A 36 -11.01 10.42 10.74
C PRO A 36 -11.46 10.68 9.29
N GLY A 37 -10.55 11.10 8.42
CA GLY A 37 -10.86 11.30 7.01
C GLY A 37 -11.30 10.00 6.31
N ILE A 38 -10.84 8.84 6.78
CA ILE A 38 -11.25 7.53 6.23
C ILE A 38 -12.75 7.34 6.39
N GLU A 39 -13.26 7.47 7.62
CA GLU A 39 -14.69 7.32 7.91
C GLU A 39 -15.52 8.40 7.19
N ASN A 40 -15.04 9.64 7.16
CA ASN A 40 -15.74 10.74 6.51
C ASN A 40 -15.95 10.48 5.00
N PHE A 41 -14.91 10.03 4.30
CA PHE A 41 -15.03 9.68 2.88
C PHE A 41 -15.90 8.46 2.64
N VAL A 42 -15.85 7.46 3.52
CA VAL A 42 -16.71 6.27 3.45
C VAL A 42 -18.19 6.65 3.59
N ARG A 43 -18.54 7.46 4.59
CA ARG A 43 -19.92 7.92 4.81
C ARG A 43 -20.43 8.74 3.63
N LEU A 44 -19.64 9.71 3.18
CA LEU A 44 -19.99 10.53 2.01
C LEU A 44 -20.23 9.66 0.76
N GLY A 45 -19.33 8.69 0.52
CA GLY A 45 -19.45 7.81 -0.63
C GLY A 45 -20.70 6.93 -0.57
N LEU A 46 -21.00 6.34 0.59
CA LEU A 46 -22.16 5.47 0.78
C LEU A 46 -23.49 6.22 0.75
N GLU A 47 -23.52 7.48 1.17
CA GLU A 47 -24.70 8.34 1.08
C GLU A 47 -25.18 8.51 -0.37
N HIS A 48 -24.24 8.60 -1.32
CA HIS A 48 -24.54 8.85 -2.74
C HIS A 48 -24.45 7.61 -3.63
N ASN A 49 -23.73 6.58 -3.21
CA ASN A 49 -23.67 5.28 -3.89
C ASN A 49 -23.54 4.13 -2.87
N PRO A 50 -24.66 3.47 -2.49
CA PRO A 50 -24.63 2.34 -1.56
C PRO A 50 -23.86 1.10 -2.07
N ARG A 51 -23.49 1.05 -3.36
CA ARG A 51 -22.70 -0.02 -3.98
C ARG A 51 -21.21 0.32 -4.10
N LEU A 52 -20.79 1.51 -3.70
CA LEU A 52 -19.40 1.94 -3.78
C LEU A 52 -18.50 0.99 -3.00
N ARG A 53 -17.42 0.53 -3.64
CA ARG A 53 -16.38 -0.27 -3.01
C ARG A 53 -15.28 0.61 -2.44
N PHE A 54 -14.69 0.19 -1.33
CA PHE A 54 -13.60 0.91 -0.70
C PHE A 54 -12.35 0.04 -0.57
N THR A 55 -11.20 0.62 -0.86
CA THR A 55 -9.91 0.01 -0.58
C THR A 55 -9.03 0.94 0.26
N LEU A 56 -8.27 0.37 1.19
CA LEU A 56 -7.32 1.09 2.03
C LEU A 56 -5.92 0.53 1.83
N GLN A 57 -4.99 1.33 1.32
CA GLN A 57 -3.58 0.95 1.18
C GLN A 57 -2.90 0.92 2.55
N GLN A 58 -2.44 -0.26 2.96
CA GLN A 58 -1.51 -0.42 4.06
C GLN A 58 -0.11 -0.07 3.55
N ASN A 59 0.42 1.07 4.00
CA ASN A 59 1.74 1.59 3.62
C ASN A 59 2.87 0.93 4.43
N TRP A 60 4.13 1.13 4.02
CA TRP A 60 5.30 0.90 4.87
C TRP A 60 5.62 2.15 5.70
N ALA A 61 6.41 1.99 6.76
CA ALA A 61 6.74 3.08 7.67
C ALA A 61 7.73 4.07 7.01
N PRO A 62 7.47 5.38 7.07
CA PRO A 62 8.45 6.39 6.70
C PRO A 62 9.72 6.23 7.53
N TYR A 63 10.88 6.51 6.93
CA TYR A 63 12.19 6.40 7.57
C TYR A 63 12.49 5.01 8.18
N GLU A 64 11.86 3.95 7.70
CA GLU A 64 11.95 2.58 8.26
C GLU A 64 11.36 2.41 9.67
N ASP A 65 10.95 3.51 10.32
CA ASP A 65 10.61 3.53 11.73
C ASP A 65 9.61 4.67 12.04
N PRO A 66 8.37 4.33 12.47
CA PRO A 66 7.37 5.33 12.87
C PRO A 66 7.86 6.29 13.96
N GLU A 67 8.76 5.87 14.86
CA GLU A 67 9.30 6.75 15.90
C GLU A 67 10.17 7.85 15.29
N VAL A 68 10.91 7.55 14.22
CA VAL A 68 11.73 8.55 13.51
C VAL A 68 10.84 9.58 12.82
N TRP A 69 9.66 9.19 12.35
CA TRP A 69 8.67 10.13 11.82
C TRP A 69 8.18 11.14 12.87
N LEU A 70 8.21 10.83 14.16
CA LEU A 70 7.79 11.76 15.21
C LEU A 70 8.90 12.70 15.70
N LYS A 71 10.17 12.42 15.37
CA LYS A 71 11.31 13.24 15.81
C LYS A 71 11.40 14.56 15.04
N PRO A 72 11.80 15.68 15.67
CA PRO A 72 11.98 16.96 14.96
C PRO A 72 13.15 16.92 13.97
N VAL A 73 14.20 16.16 14.29
CA VAL A 73 15.37 15.99 13.42
C VAL A 73 15.26 14.65 12.70
N LYS A 74 15.34 14.70 11.37
CA LYS A 74 15.29 13.52 10.50
C LYS A 74 16.68 13.05 10.09
N PRO A 75 16.90 11.73 9.94
CA PRO A 75 18.14 11.24 9.37
C PRO A 75 18.31 11.75 7.94
N LYS A 76 19.57 12.02 7.54
CA LYS A 76 19.91 12.39 6.17
C LYS A 76 20.12 11.16 5.28
N SER A 77 20.45 10.02 5.87
CA SER A 77 20.63 8.73 5.21
C SER A 77 20.17 7.60 6.14
N ILE A 78 19.77 6.48 5.55
CA ILE A 78 19.46 5.22 6.23
C ILE A 78 20.14 4.12 5.44
N ASP A 79 20.93 3.29 6.12
CA ASP A 79 21.44 2.08 5.52
C ASP A 79 20.42 0.95 5.70
N ARG A 80 19.64 0.70 4.65
CA ARG A 80 18.62 -0.37 4.66
C ARG A 80 19.23 -1.76 4.57
N ASP A 81 20.48 -1.88 4.10
CA ASP A 81 21.16 -3.16 3.97
C ASP A 81 21.75 -3.66 5.30
N ALA A 82 21.90 -2.76 6.29
CA ALA A 82 22.32 -3.10 7.64
C ALA A 82 21.23 -3.77 8.50
N ILE A 83 19.97 -3.83 8.04
CA ILE A 83 18.86 -4.42 8.81
C ILE A 83 18.35 -5.73 8.20
N THR A 84 18.01 -6.67 9.08
CA THR A 84 17.38 -7.93 8.72
C THR A 84 15.88 -7.76 8.47
N VAL A 85 15.27 -8.72 7.76
CA VAL A 85 13.81 -8.78 7.57
C VAL A 85 13.07 -8.81 8.91
N ALA A 86 13.61 -9.52 9.91
CA ALA A 86 12.99 -9.62 11.23
C ALA A 86 12.97 -8.27 11.97
N GLN A 87 14.08 -7.53 11.93
CA GLN A 87 14.15 -6.18 12.51
C GLN A 87 13.20 -5.23 11.77
N GLN A 88 13.16 -5.30 10.44
CA GLN A 88 12.26 -4.48 9.63
C GLN A 88 10.79 -4.79 9.97
N ARG A 89 10.42 -6.08 10.06
CA ARG A 89 9.07 -6.53 10.41
C ARG A 89 8.67 -6.04 11.79
N ALA A 90 9.55 -6.14 12.79
CA ALA A 90 9.29 -5.65 14.14
C ALA A 90 8.94 -4.15 14.17
N LYS A 91 9.52 -3.34 13.28
CA LYS A 91 9.22 -1.89 13.15
C LYS A 91 7.89 -1.60 12.43
N HIS A 92 7.43 -2.50 11.57
CA HIS A 92 6.23 -2.31 10.75
C HIS A 92 4.97 -2.97 11.32
N ASP A 93 5.12 -4.12 11.99
CA ASP A 93 4.01 -4.91 12.53
C ASP A 93 3.03 -4.11 13.39
N PRO A 94 3.45 -3.20 14.30
CA PRO A 94 2.52 -2.39 15.07
C PRO A 94 1.63 -1.52 14.17
N TYR A 95 2.21 -0.92 13.13
CA TYR A 95 1.45 -0.09 12.19
C TYR A 95 0.51 -0.94 11.32
N PHE A 96 0.97 -2.10 10.85
CA PHE A 96 0.12 -3.02 10.08
C PHE A 96 -1.08 -3.49 10.88
N LYS A 97 -0.87 -3.89 12.14
CA LYS A 97 -1.95 -4.26 13.08
C LYS A 97 -2.92 -3.10 13.31
N LEU A 98 -2.43 -1.87 13.42
CA LEU A 98 -3.28 -0.70 13.61
C LEU A 98 -4.19 -0.45 12.40
N ILE A 99 -3.67 -0.58 11.18
CA ILE A 99 -4.48 -0.51 9.94
C ILE A 99 -5.57 -1.58 9.95
N ASP A 100 -5.17 -2.81 10.28
CA ASP A 100 -6.04 -3.97 10.30
C ASP A 100 -7.17 -3.85 11.34
N GLN A 101 -6.84 -3.37 12.54
CA GLN A 101 -7.79 -3.11 13.60
C GLN A 101 -8.77 -2.01 13.18
N HIS A 102 -8.25 -0.89 12.65
CA HIS A 102 -9.09 0.23 12.26
C HIS A 102 -10.09 -0.13 11.15
N VAL A 103 -9.67 -0.94 10.17
CA VAL A 103 -10.57 -1.45 9.13
C VAL A 103 -11.62 -2.39 9.70
N ARG A 104 -11.26 -3.28 10.63
CA ARG A 104 -12.23 -4.16 11.31
C ARG A 104 -13.27 -3.36 12.10
N GLU A 105 -12.83 -2.37 12.87
CA GLU A 105 -13.70 -1.50 13.65
C GLU A 105 -14.67 -0.72 12.74
N LEU A 106 -14.17 -0.13 11.65
CA LEU A 106 -15.00 0.59 10.68
C LEU A 106 -16.00 -0.34 10.00
N ASN A 107 -15.57 -1.50 9.52
CA ASN A 107 -16.46 -2.46 8.89
C ASN A 107 -17.49 -3.03 9.88
N SER A 108 -17.16 -3.12 11.17
CA SER A 108 -18.13 -3.53 12.20
C SER A 108 -19.18 -2.45 12.46
N ARG A 109 -18.79 -1.17 12.52
CA ARG A 109 -19.71 -0.04 12.76
C ARG A 109 -20.50 0.36 11.51
N LEU A 110 -19.91 0.14 10.33
CA LEU A 110 -20.48 0.45 9.02
C LEU A 110 -20.36 -0.77 8.09
N PRO A 111 -21.22 -1.80 8.26
CA PRO A 111 -21.12 -3.04 7.48
C PRO A 111 -21.20 -2.86 5.96
N ALA A 112 -21.84 -1.78 5.48
CA ALA A 112 -21.88 -1.44 4.05
C ALA A 112 -20.51 -1.00 3.49
N ALA A 113 -19.59 -0.52 4.33
CA ALA A 113 -18.28 -0.04 3.90
C ALA A 113 -17.41 -1.14 3.29
N LYS A 114 -17.43 -2.35 3.88
CA LYS A 114 -16.67 -3.53 3.41
C LYS A 114 -15.27 -3.18 2.90
N ILE A 115 -14.56 -2.32 3.62
CA ILE A 115 -13.26 -1.78 3.23
C ILE A 115 -12.28 -2.96 3.11
N ALA A 116 -11.66 -3.08 1.95
CA ALA A 116 -10.62 -4.08 1.69
C ALA A 116 -9.22 -3.46 1.85
N VAL A 117 -8.30 -4.17 2.50
CA VAL A 117 -6.90 -3.72 2.65
C VAL A 117 -6.09 -4.09 1.41
N VAL A 118 -5.34 -3.14 0.86
CA VAL A 118 -4.30 -3.37 -0.14
C VAL A 118 -2.95 -3.45 0.60
N PRO A 119 -2.37 -4.65 0.79
CA PRO A 119 -1.23 -4.88 1.68
C PRO A 119 0.13 -4.52 1.04
N CYS A 120 0.27 -3.28 0.56
CA CYS A 120 1.50 -2.82 -0.11
C CYS A 120 2.73 -2.87 0.81
N GLY A 121 2.58 -2.52 2.09
CA GLY A 121 3.65 -2.59 3.09
C GLY A 121 4.20 -4.01 3.24
N GLU A 122 3.33 -4.98 3.48
CA GLU A 122 3.70 -6.40 3.55
C GLU A 122 4.38 -6.90 2.26
N ALA A 123 3.89 -6.49 1.09
CA ALA A 123 4.51 -6.84 -0.19
C ALA A 123 5.93 -6.27 -0.32
N VAL A 124 6.16 -5.03 0.13
CA VAL A 124 7.51 -4.42 0.14
C VAL A 124 8.45 -5.18 1.07
N LEU A 125 7.99 -5.61 2.25
CA LEU A 125 8.77 -6.45 3.16
C LEU A 125 9.12 -7.80 2.51
N ALA A 126 8.17 -8.42 1.82
CA ALA A 126 8.39 -9.67 1.10
C ALA A 126 9.42 -9.51 -0.04
N LEU A 127 9.34 -8.42 -0.83
CA LEU A 127 10.34 -8.12 -1.85
C LEU A 127 11.73 -7.92 -1.23
N ARG A 128 11.83 -7.19 -0.12
CA ARG A 128 13.11 -6.97 0.58
C ARG A 128 13.71 -8.26 1.10
N ALA A 129 12.90 -9.19 1.58
CA ALA A 129 13.37 -10.52 1.93
C ALA A 129 14.00 -11.25 0.73
N LYS A 130 13.40 -11.14 -0.46
CA LYS A 130 13.99 -11.69 -1.69
C LYS A 130 15.32 -11.01 -2.06
N VAL A 131 15.42 -9.70 -1.89
CA VAL A 131 16.68 -8.95 -2.14
C VAL A 131 17.79 -9.42 -1.20
N ILE A 132 17.52 -9.51 0.11
CA ILE A 132 18.51 -10.00 1.09
C ILE A 132 18.99 -11.42 0.76
N GLN A 133 18.09 -12.25 0.23
CA GLN A 133 18.41 -13.62 -0.19
C GLN A 133 19.15 -13.70 -1.54
N GLY A 134 19.37 -12.58 -2.23
CA GLY A 134 19.92 -12.56 -3.59
C GLY A 134 18.97 -13.15 -4.64
N ALA A 135 17.67 -13.26 -4.32
CA ALA A 135 16.65 -13.89 -5.14
C ALA A 135 15.80 -12.88 -5.94
N ALA A 136 16.15 -11.59 -5.91
CA ALA A 136 15.48 -10.54 -6.68
C ALA A 136 16.25 -10.24 -7.98
N PRO A 137 15.75 -10.65 -9.16
CA PRO A 137 16.46 -10.45 -10.42
C PRO A 137 16.78 -8.98 -10.67
N GLY A 138 18.04 -8.69 -10.99
CA GLY A 138 18.49 -7.32 -11.28
C GLY A 138 18.58 -6.34 -10.10
N ILE A 139 18.30 -6.76 -8.85
CA ILE A 139 18.35 -5.90 -7.67
C ILE A 139 19.36 -6.48 -6.68
N LYS A 140 20.36 -5.69 -6.27
CA LYS A 140 21.45 -6.16 -5.40
C LYS A 140 21.25 -5.78 -3.94
N THR A 141 20.71 -4.59 -3.69
CA THR A 141 20.58 -4.02 -2.35
C THR A 141 19.18 -3.51 -2.06
N GLN A 142 18.80 -3.47 -0.80
CA GLN A 142 17.52 -2.94 -0.34
C GLN A 142 17.42 -1.44 -0.62
N ASN A 143 18.54 -0.71 -0.54
CA ASN A 143 18.58 0.73 -0.82
C ASN A 143 18.15 1.07 -2.26
N GLU A 144 18.40 0.21 -3.25
CA GLU A 144 17.97 0.39 -4.64
C GLU A 144 16.44 0.42 -4.82
N LEU A 145 15.68 -0.09 -3.85
CA LEU A 145 14.22 -0.11 -3.92
C LEU A 145 13.57 1.26 -3.66
N PHE A 146 14.32 2.21 -3.09
CA PHE A 146 13.82 3.50 -2.63
C PHE A 146 14.56 4.65 -3.30
N THR A 147 13.88 5.77 -3.51
CA THR A 147 14.49 6.96 -4.13
C THR A 147 15.12 7.92 -3.12
N ASP A 148 14.78 7.78 -1.84
CA ASP A 148 15.28 8.66 -0.78
C ASP A 148 15.22 8.03 0.63
N VAL A 149 15.67 8.82 1.61
CA VAL A 149 15.68 8.47 3.03
C VAL A 149 14.28 8.39 3.66
N LEU A 150 13.30 9.13 3.12
CA LEU A 150 11.92 9.06 3.63
C LEU A 150 11.30 7.69 3.35
N GLY A 151 11.71 7.05 2.26
CA GLY A 151 11.17 5.77 1.80
C GLY A 151 10.23 5.93 0.62
N HIS A 152 10.38 6.98 -0.20
CA HIS A 152 9.66 7.05 -1.47
C HIS A 152 10.04 5.88 -2.38
N PRO A 153 9.07 5.28 -3.09
CA PRO A 153 9.31 4.06 -3.84
C PRO A 153 10.04 4.32 -5.15
N GLY A 154 11.05 3.49 -5.42
CA GLY A 154 11.64 3.32 -6.75
C GLY A 154 10.70 2.56 -7.71
N PRO A 155 11.09 2.38 -8.98
CA PRO A 155 10.25 1.74 -10.00
C PRO A 155 9.72 0.35 -9.60
N HIS A 156 10.57 -0.47 -8.97
CA HIS A 156 10.23 -1.81 -8.49
C HIS A 156 9.05 -1.81 -7.52
N ILE A 157 9.11 -0.99 -6.47
CA ILE A 157 8.03 -0.89 -5.47
C ILE A 157 6.78 -0.29 -6.10
N ARG A 158 6.89 0.71 -6.99
CA ARG A 158 5.70 1.30 -7.66
C ARG A 158 4.93 0.24 -8.45
N VAL A 159 5.64 -0.62 -9.18
CA VAL A 159 5.02 -1.72 -9.94
C VAL A 159 4.45 -2.79 -9.01
N LEU A 160 5.17 -3.16 -7.95
CA LEU A 160 4.68 -4.09 -6.94
C LEU A 160 3.38 -3.60 -6.28
N CYS A 161 3.32 -2.35 -5.85
CA CYS A 161 2.12 -1.74 -5.30
C CYS A 161 0.98 -1.72 -6.32
N ALA A 162 1.27 -1.40 -7.59
CA ALA A 162 0.28 -1.44 -8.66
C ALA A 162 -0.30 -2.86 -8.83
N TYR A 163 0.52 -3.91 -8.71
CA TYR A 163 0.04 -5.29 -8.73
C TYR A 163 -0.78 -5.66 -7.49
N CYS A 164 -0.45 -5.14 -6.31
CA CYS A 164 -1.28 -5.31 -5.11
C CYS A 164 -2.66 -4.66 -5.28
N HIS A 165 -2.69 -3.44 -5.83
CA HIS A 165 -3.93 -2.76 -6.19
C HIS A 165 -4.72 -3.54 -7.24
N PHE A 166 -4.08 -3.98 -8.32
CA PHE A 166 -4.73 -4.80 -9.35
C PHE A 166 -5.36 -6.06 -8.73
N ALA A 167 -4.60 -6.80 -7.93
CA ALA A 167 -5.07 -8.00 -7.27
C ALA A 167 -6.27 -7.75 -6.38
N THR A 168 -6.26 -6.67 -5.59
CA THR A 168 -7.35 -6.33 -4.66
C THR A 168 -8.59 -5.80 -5.39
N ILE A 169 -8.41 -4.91 -6.36
CA ILE A 169 -9.50 -4.27 -7.10
C ILE A 169 -10.23 -5.29 -7.97
N TYR A 170 -9.47 -6.06 -8.75
CA TYR A 170 -10.01 -6.99 -9.74
C TYR A 170 -10.19 -8.41 -9.21
N ARG A 171 -9.67 -8.72 -8.02
CA ARG A 171 -9.66 -10.08 -7.44
C ARG A 171 -9.07 -11.11 -8.40
N ARG A 172 -7.99 -10.73 -9.07
CA ARG A 172 -7.33 -11.52 -10.10
C ARG A 172 -5.83 -11.54 -9.86
N SER A 173 -5.21 -12.67 -10.15
CA SER A 173 -3.76 -12.74 -10.13
C SER A 173 -3.16 -11.80 -11.18
N PRO A 174 -2.18 -10.95 -10.83
CA PRO A 174 -1.41 -10.17 -11.80
C PRO A 174 -0.38 -11.03 -12.55
N VAL A 175 -0.21 -12.29 -12.18
CA VAL A 175 0.75 -13.23 -12.78
C VAL A 175 0.45 -13.43 -14.26
N GLY A 176 1.42 -13.12 -15.13
CA GLY A 176 1.29 -13.20 -16.58
C GLY A 176 0.92 -11.88 -17.27
N LEU A 177 0.72 -10.79 -16.53
CA LEU A 177 0.65 -9.45 -17.13
C LEU A 177 1.99 -9.10 -17.80
N PRO A 178 1.98 -8.32 -18.91
CA PRO A 178 3.20 -7.93 -19.59
C PRO A 178 4.09 -7.03 -18.71
N VAL A 179 5.38 -6.95 -19.06
CA VAL A 179 6.32 -6.06 -18.38
C VAL A 179 5.88 -4.60 -18.57
N PRO A 180 5.62 -3.85 -17.49
CA PRO A 180 5.25 -2.45 -17.60
C PRO A 180 6.47 -1.61 -17.98
N SER A 181 6.25 -0.46 -18.64
CA SER A 181 7.32 0.40 -19.14
C SER A 181 8.28 0.87 -18.04
N GLN A 182 7.82 0.98 -16.80
CA GLN A 182 8.65 1.30 -15.63
C GLN A 182 9.76 0.28 -15.35
N LEU A 183 9.62 -0.97 -15.80
CA LEU A 183 10.64 -2.02 -15.66
C LEU A 183 11.34 -2.37 -16.97
N ALA A 184 10.97 -1.77 -18.10
CA ALA A 184 11.45 -2.17 -19.42
C ALA A 184 12.99 -2.10 -19.57
N ARG A 185 13.65 -1.26 -18.77
CA ARG A 185 15.12 -1.11 -18.74
C ARG A 185 15.79 -1.78 -17.54
N ALA A 186 15.03 -2.45 -16.68
CA ALA A 186 15.59 -3.17 -15.55
C ALA A 186 16.37 -4.40 -16.05
N PRO A 187 17.52 -4.74 -15.43
CA PRO A 187 18.17 -6.01 -15.71
C PRO A 187 17.20 -7.16 -15.44
N GLU A 188 17.17 -8.16 -16.33
CA GLU A 188 16.28 -9.31 -16.20
C GLU A 188 14.79 -8.93 -16.04
N ALA A 189 14.35 -7.86 -16.71
CA ALA A 189 13.02 -7.26 -16.56
C ALA A 189 11.85 -8.26 -16.51
N GLU A 190 11.83 -9.27 -17.39
CA GLU A 190 10.80 -10.31 -17.40
C GLU A 190 10.77 -11.14 -16.11
N LYS A 191 11.95 -11.58 -15.63
CA LYS A 191 12.06 -12.38 -14.40
C LYS A 191 11.70 -11.54 -13.18
N LEU A 192 12.20 -10.30 -13.12
CA LEU A 192 11.88 -9.35 -12.07
C LEU A 192 10.37 -9.08 -12.04
N ASN A 193 9.77 -8.81 -13.19
CA ASN A 193 8.34 -8.56 -13.30
C ASN A 193 7.51 -9.75 -12.79
N ARG A 194 7.87 -10.97 -13.20
CA ARG A 194 7.24 -12.20 -12.71
C ARG A 194 7.35 -12.34 -11.20
N LEU A 195 8.54 -12.11 -10.62
CA LEU A 195 8.73 -12.12 -9.17
C LEU A 195 7.80 -11.12 -8.48
N LEU A 196 7.69 -9.88 -8.97
CA LEU A 196 6.83 -8.86 -8.37
C LEU A 196 5.35 -9.23 -8.45
N GLN A 197 4.90 -9.85 -9.55
CA GLN A 197 3.54 -10.37 -9.69
C GLN A 197 3.25 -11.48 -8.68
N GLU A 198 4.17 -12.41 -8.52
CA GLU A 198 4.05 -13.55 -7.60
C GLU A 198 4.03 -13.08 -6.14
N VAL A 199 4.92 -12.15 -5.77
CA VAL A 199 4.94 -11.53 -4.44
C VAL A 199 3.62 -10.80 -4.16
N ALA A 200 3.15 -9.97 -5.10
CA ALA A 200 1.88 -9.26 -4.94
C ALA A 200 0.70 -10.24 -4.77
N TRP A 201 0.63 -11.28 -5.61
CA TRP A 201 -0.45 -12.26 -5.54
C TRP A 201 -0.47 -13.00 -4.21
N GLN A 202 0.69 -13.51 -3.78
CA GLN A 202 0.81 -14.24 -2.52
C GLN A 202 0.33 -13.38 -1.36
N VAL A 203 0.90 -12.18 -1.20
CA VAL A 203 0.58 -11.30 -0.07
C VAL A 203 -0.88 -10.89 -0.08
N VAL A 204 -1.45 -10.53 -1.23
CA VAL A 204 -2.86 -10.13 -1.31
C VAL A 204 -3.79 -11.32 -1.04
N ALA A 205 -3.51 -12.51 -1.58
CA ALA A 205 -4.35 -13.69 -1.38
C ALA A 205 -4.31 -14.22 0.06
N GLU A 206 -3.19 -14.02 0.78
CA GLU A 206 -3.03 -14.44 2.17
C GLU A 206 -3.53 -13.40 3.18
N HIS A 207 -3.67 -12.13 2.80
CA HIS A 207 -4.08 -11.07 3.73
C HIS A 207 -5.58 -11.16 4.07
N PRO A 208 -5.97 -11.32 5.35
CA PRO A 208 -7.36 -11.64 5.74
C PRO A 208 -8.37 -10.53 5.43
N LEU A 209 -7.91 -9.29 5.28
CA LEU A 209 -8.76 -8.16 4.92
C LEU A 209 -8.71 -7.75 3.45
N SER A 210 -7.99 -8.45 2.57
CA SER A 210 -7.91 -8.06 1.16
C SER A 210 -9.21 -8.29 0.40
N GLY A 211 -10.06 -9.19 0.89
CA GLY A 211 -11.25 -9.64 0.17
C GLY A 211 -10.93 -10.42 -1.11
N VAL A 212 -9.72 -10.99 -1.22
CA VAL A 212 -9.26 -11.86 -2.32
C VAL A 212 -9.02 -13.29 -1.86
N GLY A 213 -8.46 -13.48 -0.65
CA GLY A 213 -8.28 -14.81 -0.04
C GLY A 213 -9.59 -15.57 0.11
N LYS A 214 -9.49 -16.90 0.24
CA LYS A 214 -10.58 -17.89 0.15
C LYS A 214 -11.91 -17.44 0.74
#